data_AF-A0AAD7E8Q9-F1
#
_entry.id   AF-A0AAD7E8Q9-F1
#
_cell.length_a   1.000
_cell.length_b   1.000
_cell.length_c   1.000
_cell.angle_alpha   90.00
_cell.angle_beta   90.00
_cell.angle_gamma   90.00
#
_symmetry.space_group_name_H-M   'P 1'
#
loop_
_entity.id
_entity.type
_entity.pdbx_description
1 polymer ?
#
loop_
_entity_poly.entity_id
_entity_poly.type
_entity_poly.pdbx_seq_one_letter_code
_entity_poly.pdbx_strand_id
1 'polypeptide(L)'
;LMLILDVRTRWTSTHQMLRRAIHNRNAITRYVESSSDLSGFALSDLDWEALQTVRSWLSEFRQATTEMSATSKPMLSQTHLVFRSLQRKIKDILSELPNTADPTLKQGLVDAHTKLSDYYYKFDASPYYLWAA
;
A
#
# COMPACT_ATOMS: atom_id res chain seq x y z
N LEU A 1 24.82 0.98 5.77
CA LEU A 1 23.37 0.79 5.51
C LEU A 1 22.61 1.78 6.39
N MET A 2 21.80 2.68 5.81
CA MET A 2 21.02 3.65 6.57
C MET A 2 19.68 3.04 7.00
N LEU A 3 19.34 3.13 8.28
CA LEU A 3 18.07 2.65 8.81
C LEU A 3 16.94 3.53 8.26
N ILE A 4 15.92 2.89 7.66
CA ILE A 4 14.66 3.58 7.32
C ILE A 4 13.70 3.23 8.44
N LEU A 5 13.27 4.25 9.18
CA LEU A 5 12.33 4.10 10.29
C LEU A 5 10.91 3.92 9.76
N ASP A 6 10.16 3.04 10.43
CA ASP A 6 8.77 2.81 10.06
C ASP A 6 7.84 3.89 10.62
N VAL A 7 7.01 4.46 9.73
CA VAL A 7 6.01 5.48 10.09
C VAL A 7 4.63 4.85 9.97
N ARG A 8 3.98 4.65 11.13
CA ARG A 8 2.69 3.96 11.27
C ARG A 8 1.58 4.50 10.35
N THR A 9 1.57 5.80 10.07
CA THR A 9 0.53 6.45 9.27
C THR A 9 0.86 6.52 7.77
N ARG A 10 2.03 6.04 7.34
CA ARG A 10 2.46 6.10 5.95
C ARG A 10 2.47 4.70 5.34
N TRP A 11 1.49 4.44 4.49
CA TRP A 11 1.42 3.30 3.56
C TRP A 11 2.74 2.95 2.85
N THR A 12 3.54 3.95 2.43
CA THR A 12 4.87 3.75 1.84
C THR A 12 5.84 3.08 2.80
N SER A 13 5.73 3.36 4.10
CA SER A 13 6.52 2.73 5.14
C SER A 13 6.15 1.26 5.26
N THR A 14 4.86 0.95 5.37
CA THR A 14 4.36 -0.43 5.42
C THR A 14 4.83 -1.23 4.20
N HIS A 15 4.78 -0.65 3.00
CA HIS A 15 5.33 -1.30 1.81
C HIS A 15 6.85 -1.61 1.96
N GLN A 16 7.63 -0.66 2.48
CA GLN A 16 9.08 -0.85 2.68
C GLN A 16 9.37 -1.92 3.74
N MET A 17 8.62 -1.91 4.84
CA MET A 17 8.67 -2.93 5.88
C MET A 17 8.42 -4.32 5.29
N LEU A 18 7.31 -4.50 4.57
CA LEU A 18 6.98 -5.79 3.92
C LEU A 18 8.05 -6.21 2.92
N ARG A 19 8.54 -5.29 2.08
CA ARG A 19 9.61 -5.58 1.11
C ARG A 19 10.87 -6.12 1.80
N ARG A 20 11.26 -5.51 2.94
CA ARG A 20 12.42 -5.96 3.72
C ARG A 20 12.15 -7.28 4.43
N ALA A 21 10.97 -7.46 5.01
CA ALA A 21 10.58 -8.70 5.66
C ALA A 21 10.64 -9.88 4.68
N ILE A 22 10.05 -9.72 3.49
CA ILE A 22 10.08 -10.74 2.43
C ILE A 22 11.51 -11.02 1.97
N HIS A 23 12.34 -9.98 1.75
CA HIS A 23 13.74 -10.15 1.37
C HIS A 23 14.56 -10.93 2.42
N ASN A 24 14.24 -10.75 3.69
CA ASN A 24 14.92 -11.39 4.82
C ASN A 24 14.14 -12.59 5.38
N ARG A 25 13.19 -13.18 4.62
CA ARG A 25 12.34 -14.28 5.08
C ARG A 25 13.14 -15.37 5.80
N ASN A 26 14.19 -15.88 5.17
CA ASN A 26 15.02 -16.95 5.74
C ASN A 26 15.70 -16.54 7.06
N ALA A 27 16.16 -15.29 7.17
CA ALA A 27 16.80 -14.79 8.38
C ALA A 27 15.76 -14.62 9.51
N ILE A 28 14.58 -14.10 9.18
CA ILE A 28 13.47 -13.93 10.12
C ILE A 28 12.98 -15.29 10.62
N THR A 29 12.74 -16.24 9.73
CA THR A 29 12.30 -17.60 10.09
C THR A 29 13.30 -18.27 11.04
N ARG A 30 14.60 -18.25 10.70
CA ARG A 30 15.66 -18.82 11.58
C ARG A 30 15.73 -18.11 12.94
N TYR A 31 15.55 -16.80 12.96
CA TYR A 31 15.58 -16.03 14.20
C TYR A 31 14.39 -16.38 15.11
N VAL A 32 13.20 -16.52 14.53
CA VAL A 32 11.99 -16.93 15.25
C VAL A 32 12.11 -18.38 15.74
N GLU A 33 12.66 -19.28 14.94
CA GLU A 33 12.89 -20.69 15.32
C GLU A 33 13.91 -20.84 16.47
N SER A 34 14.90 -19.95 16.54
CA SER A 34 15.95 -19.98 17.58
C SER A 34 15.56 -19.24 18.87
N SER A 35 14.47 -18.47 18.86
CA SER A 35 14.03 -17.66 20.00
C SER A 35 12.68 -18.20 20.51
N SER A 36 12.70 -18.92 21.63
CA SER A 36 11.53 -19.64 22.15
C SER A 36 10.34 -18.71 22.48
N ASP A 37 10.63 -17.47 22.86
CA ASP A 37 9.68 -16.39 23.11
C ASP A 37 8.97 -15.88 21.84
N LEU A 38 9.54 -16.13 20.66
CA LEU A 38 8.98 -15.70 19.37
C LEU A 38 8.22 -16.78 18.62
N SER A 39 8.20 -18.02 19.12
CA SER A 39 7.55 -19.17 18.47
C SER A 39 6.10 -18.92 18.05
N GLY A 40 5.34 -18.13 18.83
CA GLY A 40 3.96 -17.74 18.53
C GLY A 40 3.79 -16.75 17.36
N PHE A 41 4.89 -16.18 16.86
CA PHE A 41 4.91 -15.25 15.71
C PHE A 41 5.48 -15.89 14.45
N ALA A 42 5.68 -17.21 14.45
CA ALA A 42 6.13 -17.93 13.27
C ALA A 42 5.11 -17.79 12.13
N LEU A 43 5.56 -17.23 11.01
CA LEU A 43 4.75 -17.06 9.81
C LEU A 43 4.81 -18.34 8.98
N SER A 44 3.64 -18.87 8.63
CA SER A 44 3.50 -19.98 7.68
C SER A 44 3.82 -19.54 6.26
N ASP A 45 3.98 -20.50 5.35
CA ASP A 45 4.19 -20.19 3.92
C ASP A 45 3.01 -19.41 3.33
N LEU A 46 1.79 -19.72 3.75
CA LEU A 46 0.59 -18.98 3.36
C LEU A 46 0.61 -17.53 3.86
N ASP A 47 1.12 -17.29 5.07
CA ASP A 47 1.29 -15.92 5.58
C ASP A 47 2.29 -15.14 4.72
N TRP A 48 3.41 -15.77 4.34
CA TRP A 48 4.40 -15.14 3.46
C TRP A 48 3.83 -14.83 2.06
N GLU A 49 2.95 -15.66 1.52
CA GLU A 49 2.24 -15.40 0.27
C GLU A 49 1.22 -14.25 0.41
N ALA A 50 0.49 -14.21 1.53
CA ALA A 50 -0.41 -13.11 1.84
C ALA A 50 0.36 -11.78 1.96
N LEU A 51 1.51 -11.76 2.63
CA LEU A 51 2.37 -10.58 2.74
C LEU A 51 2.90 -10.11 1.37
N GLN A 52 3.25 -11.04 0.47
CA GLN A 52 3.65 -10.70 -0.90
C GLN A 52 2.51 -10.05 -1.68
N THR A 53 1.30 -10.58 -1.52
CA THR A 53 0.09 -10.06 -2.15
C THR A 53 -0.23 -8.65 -1.64
N VAL A 54 -0.25 -8.43 -0.33
CA VAL A 54 -0.46 -7.09 0.24
C VAL A 54 0.63 -6.11 -0.20
N ARG A 55 1.89 -6.58 -0.27
CA ARG A 55 3.01 -5.77 -0.75
C ARG A 55 2.85 -5.37 -2.22
N SER A 56 2.26 -6.19 -3.08
CA SER A 56 1.99 -5.81 -4.47
C SER A 56 0.93 -4.71 -4.54
N TRP A 57 -0.16 -4.80 -3.77
CA TRP A 57 -1.17 -3.75 -3.70
C TRP A 57 -0.61 -2.41 -3.20
N LEU A 58 0.21 -2.45 -2.15
CA LEU A 58 0.84 -1.26 -1.59
C LEU A 58 1.91 -0.64 -2.53
N SER A 59 2.38 -1.40 -3.52
CA SER A 59 3.38 -0.90 -4.47
C SER A 59 2.81 0.19 -5.39
N GLU A 60 1.53 0.09 -5.75
CA GLU A 60 0.82 1.06 -6.57
C GLU A 60 0.77 2.44 -5.91
N PHE A 61 0.45 2.43 -4.63
CA PHE A 61 0.41 3.62 -3.80
C PHE A 61 1.79 4.24 -3.58
N ARG A 62 2.81 3.40 -3.40
CA ARG A 62 4.19 3.87 -3.32
C ARG A 62 4.63 4.51 -4.64
N GLN A 63 4.28 3.91 -5.78
CA GLN A 63 4.62 4.46 -7.09
C GLN A 63 4.00 5.84 -7.27
N ALA A 64 2.69 5.96 -7.07
CA ALA A 64 1.98 7.24 -7.13
C ALA A 64 2.59 8.31 -6.21
N THR A 65 2.93 7.93 -4.97
CA THR A 65 3.60 8.85 -4.02
C THR A 65 4.96 9.29 -4.54
N THR A 66 5.75 8.35 -5.08
CA THR A 66 7.11 8.63 -5.57
C THR A 66 7.04 9.56 -6.77
N GLU A 67 6.14 9.30 -7.73
CA GLU A 67 5.92 10.15 -8.90
C GLU A 67 5.50 11.56 -8.48
N MET A 68 4.51 11.70 -7.59
CA MET A 68 4.06 13.00 -7.09
C MET A 68 5.11 13.75 -6.27
N SER A 69 6.02 13.04 -5.60
CA SER A 69 7.04 13.65 -4.74
C SER A 69 8.37 13.90 -5.46
N ALA A 70 8.59 13.30 -6.63
CA ALA A 70 9.85 13.41 -7.36
C ALA A 70 9.97 14.73 -8.14
N THR A 71 8.87 15.42 -8.36
CA THR A 71 8.85 16.59 -9.24
C THR A 71 9.07 17.88 -8.45
N SER A 72 9.95 18.74 -8.97
CA SER A 72 10.13 20.11 -8.47
C SER A 72 9.00 21.06 -8.90
N LYS A 73 7.99 20.55 -9.62
CA LYS A 73 6.85 21.32 -10.15
C LYS A 73 5.56 20.99 -9.37
N PRO A 74 4.62 21.93 -9.28
CA PRO A 74 3.32 21.66 -8.68
C PRO A 74 2.58 20.54 -9.44
N MET A 75 2.27 19.44 -8.74
CA MET A 75 1.53 18.27 -9.27
C MET A 75 0.01 18.40 -9.10
N LEU A 76 -0.48 19.59 -8.71
CA LEU A 76 -1.86 19.77 -8.28
C LEU A 76 -2.87 19.42 -9.39
N SER A 77 -2.62 19.86 -10.62
CA SER A 77 -3.44 19.56 -11.80
C SER A 77 -3.44 18.07 -12.18
N GLN A 78 -2.40 17.33 -11.83
CA GLN A 78 -2.29 15.89 -12.10
C GLN A 78 -2.82 15.00 -10.96
N THR A 79 -3.10 15.59 -9.79
CA THR A 79 -3.55 14.85 -8.60
C THR A 79 -4.83 14.07 -8.88
N HIS A 80 -5.77 14.66 -9.61
CA HIS A 80 -7.01 14.00 -10.02
C HIS A 80 -6.74 12.73 -10.87
N LEU A 81 -5.81 12.81 -11.82
CA LEU A 81 -5.45 11.68 -12.69
C LEU A 81 -4.80 10.54 -11.89
N VAL A 82 -3.90 10.88 -10.96
CA VAL A 82 -3.22 9.90 -10.11
C VAL A 82 -4.23 9.18 -9.22
N PHE A 83 -5.15 9.90 -8.58
CA PHE A 83 -6.17 9.31 -7.72
C PHE A 83 -7.11 8.40 -8.51
N ARG A 84 -7.47 8.79 -9.74
CA ARG A 84 -8.27 7.96 -10.65
C ARG A 84 -7.57 6.70 -11.12
N SER A 85 -6.28 6.81 -11.39
CA SER A 85 -5.45 5.64 -11.70
C SER A 85 -5.44 4.65 -10.52
N LEU A 86 -5.18 5.13 -9.30
CA LEU A 86 -5.18 4.30 -8.09
C LEU A 86 -6.53 3.65 -7.83
N GLN A 87 -7.62 4.40 -7.95
CA GLN A 87 -8.96 3.87 -7.72
C GLN A 87 -9.31 2.76 -8.72
N ARG A 88 -8.94 2.93 -10.00
CA ARG A 88 -9.10 1.87 -11.01
C ARG A 88 -8.31 0.62 -10.63
N LYS A 89 -7.03 0.77 -10.25
CA LYS A 89 -6.19 -0.36 -9.83
C LYS A 89 -6.77 -1.13 -8.64
N ILE A 90 -7.31 -0.44 -7.64
CA ILE A 90 -7.98 -1.10 -6.50
C ILE A 90 -9.23 -1.85 -6.96
N LYS A 91 -10.01 -1.27 -7.89
CA LYS A 91 -11.19 -1.93 -8.45
C LYS A 91 -10.81 -3.20 -9.20
N ASP A 92 -9.72 -3.16 -9.98
CA ASP A 92 -9.21 -4.31 -10.72
C ASP A 92 -8.77 -5.41 -9.73
N ILE A 93 -7.99 -5.06 -8.68
CA ILE A 93 -7.62 -5.98 -7.59
C ILE A 93 -8.85 -6.60 -6.93
N LEU A 94 -9.86 -5.80 -6.59
CA LEU A 94 -11.09 -6.29 -5.97
C LEU A 94 -11.85 -7.28 -6.87
N SER A 95 -11.76 -7.12 -8.20
CA SER A 95 -12.41 -8.02 -9.17
C SER A 95 -11.67 -9.35 -9.37
N GLU A 96 -10.35 -9.35 -9.16
CA GLU A 96 -9.49 -10.52 -9.28
C GLU A 96 -9.40 -11.34 -7.98
N LEU A 97 -9.83 -10.76 -6.85
CA LEU A 97 -9.80 -11.45 -5.56
C LEU A 97 -10.72 -12.68 -5.57
N PRO A 98 -10.23 -13.84 -5.09
CA PRO A 98 -11.07 -15.03 -4.95
C PRO A 98 -12.15 -14.81 -3.89
N ASN A 99 -13.29 -15.50 -4.04
CA ASN A 99 -14.38 -15.44 -3.05
C ASN A 99 -13.97 -15.95 -1.66
N THR A 100 -12.87 -16.69 -1.57
CA THR A 100 -12.27 -17.19 -0.33
C THR A 100 -11.30 -16.21 0.32
N ALA A 101 -11.06 -15.04 -0.27
CA ALA A 101 -10.18 -14.03 0.29
C ALA A 101 -10.66 -13.55 1.67
N ASP A 102 -9.70 -13.22 2.53
CA ASP A 102 -9.98 -12.73 3.89
C ASP A 102 -10.94 -11.50 3.83
N PRO A 103 -12.10 -11.55 4.51
CA PRO A 103 -13.07 -10.46 4.51
C PRO A 103 -12.49 -9.13 4.99
N THR A 104 -11.55 -9.16 5.93
CA THR A 104 -10.87 -7.98 6.48
C THR A 104 -9.99 -7.32 5.44
N LEU A 105 -9.23 -8.10 4.66
CA LEU A 105 -8.42 -7.58 3.56
C LEU A 105 -9.29 -7.00 2.45
N LYS A 106 -10.38 -7.70 2.11
CA LYS A 106 -11.37 -7.21 1.15
C LYS A 106 -11.98 -5.89 1.61
N GLN A 107 -12.37 -5.80 2.89
CA GLN A 107 -12.91 -4.56 3.46
C GLN A 107 -11.87 -3.43 3.41
N GLY A 108 -10.61 -3.70 3.76
CA GLY A 108 -9.54 -2.70 3.68
C GLY A 108 -9.33 -2.12 2.28
N LEU A 109 -9.48 -2.95 1.22
CA LEU A 109 -9.43 -2.48 -0.17
C LEU A 109 -10.67 -1.65 -0.55
N VAL A 110 -11.86 -2.06 -0.11
CA VAL A 110 -13.10 -1.28 -0.29
C VAL A 110 -13.00 0.08 0.41
N ASP A 111 -12.47 0.11 1.63
CA ASP A 111 -12.25 1.33 2.39
C ASP A 111 -11.23 2.24 1.69
N ALA A 112 -10.15 1.67 1.15
CA ALA A 112 -9.17 2.42 0.36
C ALA A 112 -9.78 3.02 -0.91
N HIS A 113 -10.58 2.24 -1.66
CA HIS A 113 -11.30 2.72 -2.83
C HIS A 113 -12.28 3.84 -2.48
N THR A 114 -13.08 3.66 -1.44
CA THR A 114 -14.04 4.66 -0.95
C THR A 114 -13.30 5.92 -0.51
N LYS A 115 -12.17 5.77 0.19
CA LYS A 115 -11.39 6.92 0.64
C LYS A 115 -10.84 7.75 -0.51
N LEU A 116 -10.40 7.11 -1.59
CA LEU A 116 -10.01 7.82 -2.81
C LEU A 116 -11.21 8.56 -3.43
N SER A 117 -12.41 7.95 -3.40
CA SER A 117 -13.65 8.57 -3.87
C SER A 117 -14.00 9.86 -3.10
N ASP A 118 -13.81 9.88 -1.78
CA ASP A 118 -14.06 11.08 -0.95
C ASP A 118 -13.25 12.30 -1.39
N TYR A 119 -12.04 12.09 -1.94
CA TYR A 119 -11.19 13.19 -2.39
C TYR A 119 -11.68 13.84 -3.69
N TYR A 120 -12.44 13.14 -4.53
CA TYR A 120 -13.00 13.74 -5.74
C TYR A 120 -13.97 14.87 -5.45
N TYR A 121 -14.85 14.67 -4.47
CA TYR A 121 -15.74 15.74 -4.02
C TYR A 121 -14.96 17.00 -3.62
N LYS A 122 -13.78 16.82 -3.00
CA LYS A 122 -12.91 17.95 -2.63
C LYS A 122 -12.21 18.60 -3.82
N PHE A 123 -11.88 17.83 -4.87
CA PHE A 123 -11.34 18.36 -6.11
C PHE A 123 -12.39 19.19 -6.84
N ASP A 124 -13.63 18.71 -6.91
CA ASP A 124 -14.74 19.41 -7.57
C ASP A 124 -15.18 20.66 -6.80
N ALA A 125 -15.12 20.64 -5.47
CA ALA A 125 -15.47 21.78 -4.62
C ALA A 125 -14.43 22.93 -4.64
N SER A 126 -13.26 22.73 -5.24
CA SER A 126 -12.14 23.67 -5.18
C SER A 126 -11.62 24.02 -6.58
N PRO A 127 -11.66 25.31 -6.99
CA PRO A 127 -11.20 25.71 -8.31
C PRO A 127 -9.68 25.55 -8.49
N TYR A 128 -8.92 25.42 -7.40
CA TYR A 128 -7.45 25.36 -7.45
C TYR A 128 -6.92 24.14 -8.22
N TYR A 129 -7.63 23.01 -8.21
CA TYR A 129 -7.22 21.82 -8.96
C TYR A 129 -7.40 21.98 -10.47
N LEU A 130 -8.37 22.79 -10.90
CA LEU A 130 -8.63 23.12 -12.30
C LEU A 130 -7.74 24.26 -12.80
N TRP A 131 -7.47 25.25 -11.95
CA TRP A 131 -6.68 26.43 -12.31
C TRP A 131 -5.17 26.21 -12.26
N ALA A 132 -4.71 25.09 -11.69
CA ALA A 132 -3.29 24.71 -11.69
C ALA A 132 -2.82 24.02 -12.98
N ALA A 133 -3.69 23.94 -14.00
CA ALA A 133 -3.41 23.34 -15.32
C ALA A 133 -2.74 24.34 -16.26
#